data_AF-A0A8T3W0P7-F1
#
_entry.id   AF-A0A8T3W0P7-F1
#
_cell.length_a   1.000
_cell.length_b   1.000
_cell.length_c   1.000
_cell.angle_alpha   90.00
_cell.angle_beta   90.00
_cell.angle_gamma   90.00
#
_symmetry.space_group_name_H-M   'P 1'
#
loop_
_entity.id
_entity.type
_entity.pdbx_description
1 polymer ?
#
loop_
_entity_poly.entity_id
_entity_poly.type
_entity_poly.pdbx_seq_one_letter_code
_entity_poly.pdbx_strand_id
1 'polypeptide(L)'
;MLLLGHIGLTAFVSSMLYLPILGGVIGVLIPDIIDKGLFVLGYSPCGRFLAHSVFFFPLAGIVAYAITRNKKFAIAVALGALLHLVEDMHDNVPFLFPMKYYTFFDTCEEFKVSFTPYVITTEIIGGLILVSMSAFNSKFVKLRKLIWMKIFRIVG
;
A
#
# COMPACT_ATOMS: atom_id res chain seq x y z
N MET A 1 -2.51 -6.52 -7.27
CA MET A 1 -1.34 -6.07 -8.08
C MET A 1 -0.01 -6.42 -7.38
N LEU A 2 1.18 -6.14 -7.96
CA LEU A 2 2.45 -6.43 -7.26
C LEU A 2 2.85 -5.25 -6.37
N LEU A 3 3.83 -4.43 -6.78
CA LEU A 3 4.47 -3.45 -5.91
C LEU A 3 4.61 -2.09 -6.57
N LEU A 4 5.04 -2.05 -7.83
CA LEU A 4 5.31 -0.79 -8.52
C LEU A 4 4.02 -0.06 -8.87
N GLY A 5 2.94 -0.80 -9.17
CA GLY A 5 1.60 -0.24 -9.36
C GLY A 5 1.16 0.54 -8.11
N HIS A 6 1.09 -0.17 -6.99
CA HIS A 6 0.72 0.36 -5.67
C HIS A 6 1.53 1.58 -5.27
N ILE A 7 2.86 1.46 -5.30
CA ILE A 7 3.75 2.54 -4.87
C ILE A 7 3.66 3.72 -5.84
N GLY A 8 3.65 3.47 -7.16
CA GLY A 8 3.65 4.51 -8.18
C GLY A 8 2.38 5.34 -8.17
N LEU A 9 1.21 4.68 -8.22
CA LEU A 9 -0.07 5.36 -8.19
C LEU A 9 -0.24 6.12 -6.87
N THR A 10 0.05 5.49 -5.74
CA THR A 10 -0.08 6.12 -4.43
C THR A 10 0.87 7.32 -4.25
N ALA A 11 2.11 7.22 -4.70
CA ALA A 11 3.06 8.33 -4.65
C ALA A 11 2.56 9.51 -5.49
N PHE A 12 2.03 9.24 -6.68
CA PHE A 12 1.48 10.25 -7.58
C PHE A 12 0.28 10.96 -6.96
N VAL A 13 -0.72 10.21 -6.49
CA VAL A 13 -1.92 10.77 -5.85
C VAL A 13 -1.54 11.55 -4.58
N SER A 14 -0.64 11.02 -3.75
CA SER A 14 -0.14 11.72 -2.56
C SER A 14 0.52 13.05 -2.94
N SER A 15 1.28 13.09 -4.04
CA SER A 15 1.88 14.32 -4.53
C SER A 15 0.84 15.33 -5.01
N MET A 16 -0.16 14.90 -5.77
CA MET A 16 -1.25 15.77 -6.26
C MET A 16 -2.03 16.41 -5.11
N LEU A 17 -2.24 15.65 -4.03
CA LEU A 17 -2.97 16.10 -2.84
C LEU A 17 -2.09 16.81 -1.80
N TYR A 18 -0.82 17.10 -2.13
CA TYR A 18 0.13 17.75 -1.21
C TYR A 18 0.31 16.99 0.12
N LEU A 19 0.15 15.67 0.10
CA LEU A 19 0.32 14.79 1.23
C LEU A 19 1.76 14.24 1.30
N PRO A 20 2.25 13.86 2.50
CA PRO A 20 3.53 13.18 2.64
C PRO A 20 3.56 11.86 1.85
N ILE A 21 4.32 11.84 0.74
CA ILE A 21 4.48 10.66 -0.13
C ILE A 21 4.87 9.42 0.68
N LEU A 22 5.79 9.56 1.64
CA LEU A 22 6.21 8.46 2.50
C LEU A 22 5.05 7.86 3.31
N GLY A 23 4.12 8.70 3.79
CA GLY A 23 2.93 8.22 4.50
C GLY A 23 2.02 7.42 3.58
N GLY A 24 1.81 7.90 2.35
CA GLY A 24 1.07 7.18 1.31
C GLY A 24 1.69 5.81 1.00
N VAL A 25 3.00 5.78 0.72
CA VAL A 25 3.73 4.54 0.42
C VAL A 25 3.70 3.56 1.59
N ILE A 26 3.82 4.02 2.83
CA ILE A 26 3.62 3.15 3.99
C ILE A 26 2.18 2.62 4.02
N GLY A 27 1.20 3.50 3.84
CA GLY A 27 -0.21 3.14 3.86
C GLY A 27 -0.60 2.08 2.83
N VAL A 28 -0.09 2.20 1.60
CA VAL A 28 -0.41 1.24 0.53
C VAL A 28 0.24 -0.12 0.76
N LEU A 29 1.37 -0.20 1.44
CA LEU A 29 2.04 -1.49 1.67
C LEU A 29 1.52 -2.23 2.92
N ILE A 30 0.95 -1.51 3.88
CA ILE A 30 0.52 -2.09 5.16
C ILE A 30 -0.50 -3.24 5.00
N PRO A 31 -1.56 -3.14 4.17
CA PRO A 31 -2.55 -4.21 4.03
C PRO A 31 -1.92 -5.55 3.67
N ASP A 32 -1.03 -5.52 2.69
CA ASP A 32 -0.26 -6.68 2.25
C ASP A 32 0.67 -7.20 3.34
N ILE A 33 1.44 -6.32 3.99
CA ILE A 33 2.37 -6.72 5.06
C ILE A 33 1.61 -7.43 6.20
N ILE A 34 0.46 -6.90 6.59
CA ILE A 34 -0.35 -7.48 7.68
C ILE A 34 -0.96 -8.81 7.24
N ASP A 35 -1.77 -8.83 6.17
CA ASP A 35 -2.55 -10.03 5.87
C ASP A 35 -1.66 -11.17 5.35
N LYS A 36 -0.66 -10.87 4.51
CA LYS A 36 0.31 -11.88 4.07
C LYS A 36 1.21 -12.31 5.22
N GLY A 37 1.58 -11.40 6.12
CA GLY A 37 2.33 -11.73 7.32
C GLY A 37 1.57 -12.68 8.24
N LEU A 38 0.30 -12.39 8.52
CA LEU A 38 -0.58 -13.25 9.31
C LEU A 38 -0.82 -14.61 8.64
N PHE A 39 -0.94 -14.64 7.31
CA PHE A 39 -1.10 -15.88 6.56
C PHE A 39 0.15 -16.76 6.66
N VAL A 40 1.34 -16.20 6.42
CA VAL A 40 2.62 -16.93 6.50
C VAL A 40 2.86 -17.47 7.92
N LEU A 41 2.44 -16.72 8.95
CA LEU A 41 2.52 -17.14 10.35
C LEU A 41 1.42 -18.13 10.78
N GLY A 42 0.47 -18.47 9.90
CA GLY A 42 -0.63 -19.39 10.19
C GLY A 42 -1.77 -18.80 11.04
N TYR A 43 -1.80 -17.48 11.24
CA TYR A 43 -2.84 -16.78 12.02
C TYR A 43 -4.02 -16.28 11.17
N SER A 44 -3.87 -16.23 9.85
CA SER A 44 -4.93 -15.89 8.91
C SER A 44 -5.22 -17.05 7.98
N PRO A 45 -6.49 -17.33 7.64
CA PRO A 45 -6.82 -18.35 6.66
C PRO A 45 -6.38 -17.95 5.23
N CYS A 46 -6.17 -16.66 4.95
CA CYS A 46 -5.89 -16.09 3.62
C CYS A 46 -4.85 -14.97 3.65
N GLY A 47 -4.12 -14.76 2.56
CA GLY A 47 -3.24 -13.60 2.35
C GLY A 47 -3.96 -12.27 2.12
N ARG A 48 -5.29 -12.28 1.96
CA ARG A 48 -6.18 -11.11 1.94
C ARG A 48 -7.31 -11.32 2.93
N PHE A 49 -7.29 -10.61 4.04
CA PHE A 49 -8.15 -10.88 5.20
C PHE A 49 -8.62 -9.60 5.88
N LEU A 50 -8.08 -9.26 7.04
CA LEU A 50 -8.54 -8.16 7.88
C LEU A 50 -8.13 -6.81 7.29
N ALA A 51 -6.88 -6.71 6.85
CA ALA A 51 -6.32 -5.46 6.38
C ALA A 51 -6.80 -5.08 4.97
N HIS A 52 -7.32 -6.05 4.22
CA HIS A 52 -8.05 -5.86 2.97
C HIS A 52 -9.57 -5.63 3.19
N SER A 53 -9.95 -4.91 4.25
CA SER A 53 -11.32 -4.47 4.50
C SER A 53 -11.45 -2.95 4.43
N VAL A 54 -12.64 -2.44 4.09
CA VAL A 54 -12.94 -1.00 4.05
C VAL A 54 -12.78 -0.33 5.42
N PHE A 55 -12.85 -1.09 6.50
CA PHE A 55 -12.65 -0.58 7.86
C PHE A 55 -11.18 -0.41 8.22
N PHE A 56 -10.28 -1.05 7.46
CA PHE A 56 -8.86 -1.00 7.74
C PHE A 56 -8.24 0.37 7.41
N PHE A 57 -8.62 1.01 6.29
CA PHE A 57 -8.00 2.29 5.92
C PHE A 57 -8.21 3.43 6.94
N PRO A 58 -9.40 3.64 7.56
CA PRO A 58 -9.52 4.65 8.61
C PRO A 58 -8.76 4.24 9.87
N LEU A 59 -8.72 2.94 10.19
CA LEU A 59 -7.96 2.41 11.33
C LEU A 59 -6.46 2.67 11.16
N ALA A 60 -5.90 2.41 9.97
CA ALA A 60 -4.50 2.68 9.63
C ALA A 60 -4.16 4.18 9.82
N GLY A 61 -5.06 5.07 9.40
CA GLY A 61 -4.96 6.50 9.65
C GLY A 61 -4.96 6.86 11.13
N ILE A 62 -5.89 6.31 11.91
CA ILE A 62 -6.00 6.55 13.36
C ILE A 62 -4.72 6.09 14.07
N VAL A 63 -4.23 4.89 13.77
CA VAL A 63 -2.97 4.36 14.34
C VAL A 63 -1.79 5.23 13.96
N ALA A 64 -1.67 5.62 12.69
CA ALA A 64 -0.62 6.52 12.23
C ALA A 64 -0.66 7.88 12.94
N TYR A 65 -1.85 8.42 13.19
CA TYR A 65 -2.00 9.66 13.96
C TYR A 65 -1.61 9.48 15.43
N ALA A 66 -2.01 8.37 16.05
CA ALA A 66 -1.68 8.08 17.44
C ALA A 66 -0.15 8.00 17.67
N ILE A 67 0.58 7.40 16.72
CA ILE A 67 2.03 7.24 16.77
C ILE A 67 2.76 8.55 16.43
N THR A 68 2.37 9.21 15.34
CA THR A 68 3.17 10.33 14.79
C THR A 68 2.71 11.71 15.25
N ARG A 69 1.47 11.82 15.77
CA ARG A 69 0.76 13.08 16.05
C ARG A 69 0.71 14.04 14.85
N ASN A 70 0.91 13.53 13.64
CA ASN A 70 0.94 14.32 12.41
C ASN A 70 -0.30 14.02 11.54
N LYS A 71 -1.23 14.97 11.49
CA LYS A 71 -2.49 14.83 10.73
C LYS A 71 -2.26 14.55 9.24
N LYS A 72 -1.33 15.26 8.58
CA LYS A 72 -1.07 15.07 7.14
C LYS A 72 -0.49 13.69 6.86
N PHE A 73 0.41 13.22 7.71
CA PHE A 73 0.98 11.89 7.59
C PHE A 73 -0.07 10.80 7.79
N ALA A 74 -0.92 10.94 8.82
CA ALA A 74 -2.03 10.03 9.07
C ALA A 74 -3.03 9.95 7.91
N ILE A 75 -3.41 11.10 7.34
CA ILE A 75 -4.27 11.15 6.15
C ILE A 75 -3.59 10.46 4.96
N ALA A 76 -2.28 10.67 4.78
CA ALA A 76 -1.54 10.00 3.72
C ALA A 76 -1.53 8.47 3.90
N VAL A 77 -1.32 7.97 5.11
CA VAL A 77 -1.39 6.53 5.43
C VAL A 77 -2.78 5.97 5.15
N ALA A 78 -3.84 6.64 5.63
CA ALA A 78 -5.22 6.22 5.38
C ALA A 78 -5.53 6.19 3.88
N LEU A 79 -5.10 7.21 3.15
CA LEU A 79 -5.28 7.27 1.70
C LEU A 79 -4.51 6.15 0.99
N GLY A 80 -3.27 5.88 1.39
CA GLY A 80 -2.49 4.77 0.84
C GLY A 80 -3.20 3.43 1.03
N ALA A 81 -3.71 3.16 2.24
CA ALA A 81 -4.46 1.94 2.53
C ALA A 81 -5.78 1.86 1.72
N LEU A 82 -6.44 3.00 1.49
CA LEU A 82 -7.61 3.06 0.60
C LEU A 82 -7.24 2.78 -0.86
N LEU A 83 -6.15 3.36 -1.37
CA LEU A 83 -5.70 3.14 -2.73
C LEU A 83 -5.31 1.68 -2.96
N HIS A 84 -4.71 1.02 -1.98
CA HIS A 84 -4.47 -0.43 -2.02
C HIS A 84 -5.76 -1.21 -2.29
N LEU A 85 -6.82 -0.92 -1.52
CA LEU A 85 -8.14 -1.55 -1.71
C LEU A 85 -8.73 -1.28 -3.09
N VAL A 86 -8.57 -0.05 -3.60
CA VAL A 86 -9.07 0.33 -4.93
C VAL A 86 -8.34 -0.43 -6.03
N GLU A 87 -7.01 -0.55 -5.92
CA GLU A 87 -6.17 -1.27 -6.88
C GLU A 87 -6.46 -2.78 -6.89
N ASP A 88 -6.84 -3.33 -5.73
CA ASP A 88 -7.22 -4.73 -5.59
C ASP A 88 -8.72 -5.01 -5.82
N MET A 89 -9.53 -4.03 -6.28
CA MET A 89 -10.97 -4.22 -6.57
C MET A 89 -11.27 -5.30 -7.62
N HIS A 90 -10.27 -5.67 -8.42
CA HIS A 90 -10.43 -6.64 -9.49
C HIS A 90 -10.21 -8.07 -9.00
N ASP A 91 -9.72 -8.22 -7.77
CA ASP A 91 -9.45 -9.48 -7.11
C ASP A 91 -10.54 -9.81 -6.07
N ASN A 92 -10.55 -11.06 -5.59
CA ASN A 92 -11.47 -11.49 -4.54
C ASN A 92 -11.05 -10.94 -3.17
N VAL A 93 -11.54 -9.75 -2.85
CA VAL A 93 -11.21 -9.03 -1.61
C VAL A 93 -12.41 -8.98 -0.64
N PRO A 94 -12.22 -9.29 0.66
CA PRO A 94 -13.28 -9.26 1.65
C PRO A 94 -13.61 -7.82 2.15
N PHE A 95 -14.04 -6.94 1.24
CA PHE A 95 -14.24 -5.51 1.54
C PHE A 95 -15.05 -5.20 2.79
N LEU A 96 -16.09 -5.99 3.08
CA LEU A 96 -17.02 -5.75 4.18
C LEU A 96 -16.74 -6.62 5.42
N PHE A 97 -15.63 -7.35 5.47
CA PHE A 97 -15.28 -8.10 6.68
C PHE A 97 -14.99 -7.12 7.83
N PRO A 98 -15.47 -7.37 9.07
CA PRO A 98 -16.20 -8.54 9.55
C PRO A 98 -17.74 -8.43 9.49
N MET A 99 -18.31 -7.37 8.89
CA MET A 99 -19.76 -7.17 8.81
C MET A 99 -20.46 -8.18 7.88
N LYS A 100 -19.75 -8.70 6.88
CA LYS A 100 -20.21 -9.78 6.00
C LYS A 100 -19.33 -11.01 6.19
N TYR A 101 -19.95 -12.18 6.27
CA TYR A 101 -19.23 -13.45 6.28
C TYR A 101 -18.72 -13.79 4.88
N TYR A 102 -17.47 -14.26 4.80
CA TYR A 102 -16.83 -14.71 3.57
C TYR A 102 -16.35 -16.14 3.76
N THR A 103 -16.58 -17.00 2.76
CA THR A 103 -16.02 -18.34 2.70
C THR A 103 -14.58 -18.22 2.19
N PHE A 104 -13.64 -18.02 3.10
CA PHE A 104 -12.22 -17.93 2.75
C PHE A 104 -11.67 -19.26 2.20
N PHE A 105 -12.33 -20.39 2.48
CA PHE A 105 -11.85 -21.74 2.16
C PHE A 105 -11.84 -22.10 0.66
N ASP A 106 -12.63 -21.44 -0.19
CA ASP A 106 -12.70 -21.74 -1.64
C ASP A 106 -12.00 -20.69 -2.52
N THR A 107 -11.61 -19.54 -1.95
CA THR A 107 -11.06 -18.39 -2.67
C THR A 107 -9.64 -18.01 -2.21
N CYS A 108 -9.06 -18.78 -1.28
CA CYS A 108 -7.65 -18.65 -0.91
C CYS A 108 -6.77 -19.00 -2.12
N GLU A 109 -6.52 -18.02 -2.97
CA GLU A 109 -5.33 -18.03 -3.78
C GLU A 109 -4.15 -18.18 -2.80
N GLU A 110 -3.48 -19.32 -2.88
CA GLU A 110 -2.10 -19.44 -2.42
C GLU A 110 -1.32 -18.20 -2.85
N PHE A 111 -0.24 -17.87 -2.16
CA PHE A 111 0.63 -16.76 -2.54
C PHE A 111 1.11 -16.91 -4.00
N LYS A 112 0.33 -16.40 -4.95
CA LYS A 112 0.50 -16.60 -6.39
C LYS A 112 0.80 -15.25 -6.99
N VAL A 113 2.00 -15.16 -7.54
CA VAL A 113 2.38 -14.04 -8.38
C VAL A 113 1.59 -14.20 -9.69
N SER A 114 0.53 -13.42 -9.83
CA SER A 114 -0.31 -13.42 -11.03
C SER A 114 0.32 -12.53 -12.10
N PHE A 115 0.69 -13.13 -13.23
CA PHE A 115 1.28 -12.44 -14.38
C PHE A 115 0.25 -12.17 -15.48
N THR A 116 -0.96 -11.75 -15.09
CA THR A 116 -1.97 -11.37 -16.08
C THR A 116 -1.53 -10.10 -16.83
N PRO A 117 -1.99 -9.91 -18.08
CA PRO A 117 -1.72 -8.69 -18.83
C PRO A 117 -2.11 -7.42 -18.08
N TYR A 118 -3.20 -7.49 -17.29
CA TYR A 118 -3.63 -6.39 -16.42
C TYR A 118 -2.59 -6.05 -15.35
N VAL A 119 -2.10 -7.05 -14.61
CA VAL A 119 -1.07 -6.83 -13.56
C VAL A 119 0.22 -6.31 -14.18
N ILE A 120 0.67 -6.86 -15.30
CA ILE A 120 1.89 -6.40 -15.98
C ILE A 120 1.74 -4.93 -16.42
N THR A 121 0.59 -4.59 -17.02
CA THR A 121 0.32 -3.23 -17.51
C THR A 121 0.32 -2.22 -16.36
N THR A 122 -0.37 -2.53 -15.27
CA THR A 122 -0.45 -1.66 -14.09
C THR A 122 0.91 -1.50 -13.40
N GLU A 123 1.73 -2.55 -13.34
CA GLU A 123 3.11 -2.47 -12.82
C GLU A 123 4.01 -1.59 -13.71
N ILE A 124 3.92 -1.73 -15.04
CA ILE A 124 4.68 -0.89 -15.98
C ILE A 124 4.27 0.57 -15.81
N ILE A 125 2.96 0.86 -15.77
CA ILE A 125 2.46 2.22 -15.58
C ILE A 125 2.93 2.79 -14.24
N GLY A 126 2.81 2.04 -13.15
CA GLY A 126 3.30 2.44 -11.83
C GLY A 126 4.81 2.74 -11.83
N GLY A 127 5.60 1.88 -12.48
CA GLY A 127 7.04 2.09 -12.67
C GLY A 127 7.36 3.36 -13.46
N LEU A 128 6.67 3.61 -14.57
CA LEU A 128 6.83 4.84 -15.37
C LEU A 128 6.45 6.10 -14.59
N ILE A 129 5.40 6.03 -13.77
CA ILE A 129 5.02 7.11 -12.85
C ILE A 129 6.14 7.38 -11.86
N LEU A 130 6.72 6.35 -11.23
CA LEU A 130 7.83 6.51 -10.29
C LEU A 130 9.06 7.13 -10.96
N VAL A 131 9.41 6.68 -12.16
CA VAL A 131 10.53 7.25 -12.93
C VAL A 131 10.26 8.73 -13.21
N SER A 132 9.06 9.06 -13.69
CA SER A 132 8.65 10.44 -13.98
C SER A 132 8.68 11.32 -12.73
N MET A 133 8.17 10.83 -11.60
CA MET A 133 8.25 11.53 -10.32
C MET A 133 9.70 11.72 -9.87
N SER A 134 10.55 10.73 -10.08
CA SER A 134 11.97 10.82 -9.70
C SER A 134 12.77 11.82 -10.54
N ALA A 135 12.32 12.10 -11.77
CA ALA A 135 12.93 13.05 -12.68
C ALA A 135 12.39 14.48 -12.49
N PHE A 136 11.08 14.63 -12.32
CA PHE A 136 10.42 15.93 -12.42
C PHE A 136 9.82 16.44 -11.11
N ASN A 137 9.66 15.60 -10.09
CA ASN A 137 9.02 16.00 -8.83
C ASN A 137 10.06 16.36 -7.75
N SER A 138 10.24 17.66 -7.50
CA SER A 138 11.22 18.17 -6.53
C SER A 138 11.00 17.67 -5.09
N LYS A 139 9.75 17.38 -4.68
CA LYS A 139 9.45 16.81 -3.36
C LYS A 139 9.91 15.35 -3.29
N PHE A 140 9.63 14.57 -4.32
CA PHE A 140 10.06 13.17 -4.42
C PHE A 140 11.59 13.07 -4.45
N VAL A 141 12.26 13.95 -5.21
CA VAL A 141 13.74 14.04 -5.24
C VAL A 141 14.31 14.35 -3.85
N LYS A 142 13.73 15.29 -3.11
CA LYS A 142 14.15 15.59 -1.73
C LYS A 142 13.98 14.39 -0.80
N LEU A 143 12.84 13.69 -0.88
CA LEU A 143 12.57 12.49 -0.09
C LEU A 143 13.60 11.38 -0.39
N ARG A 144 13.87 11.10 -1.68
CA ARG A 144 14.89 10.13 -2.11
C ARG A 144 16.25 10.46 -1.52
N LYS A 145 16.70 11.72 -1.63
CA LYS A 145 17.99 12.17 -1.05
C LYS A 145 18.03 11.95 0.46
N LEU A 146 16.95 12.26 1.18
CA LEU A 146 16.86 12.07 2.63
C LEU A 146 17.01 10.59 3.02
N ILE A 147 16.30 9.70 2.34
CA ILE A 147 16.38 8.25 2.58
C ILE A 147 17.81 7.75 2.31
N TRP A 148 18.39 8.14 1.18
CA TRP A 148 19.73 7.72 0.78
C TRP A 148 20.81 8.16 1.77
N MET A 149 20.73 9.40 2.26
CA MET A 149 21.65 9.91 3.30
C MET A 149 21.53 9.15 4.63
N LYS A 150 20.32 8.74 5.03
CA LYS A 150 20.12 7.98 6.28
C LYS A 150 20.68 6.56 6.18
N ILE A 151 20.49 5.89 5.05
CA ILE A 151 21.01 4.53 4.83
C ILE A 151 22.55 4.53 4.90
N PHE A 152 23.22 5.45 4.20
CA PHE A 152 24.68 5.53 4.22
C PHE A 152 25.28 5.88 5.58
N ARG A 153 24.54 6.58 6.44
CA ARG A 153 24.97 6.88 7.82
C ARG A 153 24.92 5.69 8.77
N ILE A 154 24.18 4.64 8.42
CA ILE A 154 24.02 3.43 9.24
C ILE A 154 25.05 2.36 8.84
N VAL A 155 25.59 2.44 7.62
CA VAL A 155 26.51 1.46 7.04
C VAL A 155 27.98 1.93 7.11
N GLY A 156 28.23 3.17 7.53
CA GLY A 156 29.56 3.78 7.65
C GLY A 156 30.01 3.95 9.10
#